data_AF-R8BKN5-F1
#
_entry.id   AF-R8BKN5-F1
#
_cell.length_a   1.000
_cell.length_b   1.000
_cell.length_c   1.000
_cell.angle_alpha   90.00
_cell.angle_beta   90.00
_cell.angle_gamma   90.00
#
_symmetry.space_group_name_H-M   'P 1'
#
loop_
_entity.id
_entity.type
_entity.pdbx_description
1 polymer ?
#
loop_
_entity_poly.entity_id
_entity_poly.type
_entity_poly.pdbx_seq_one_letter_code
_entity_poly.pdbx_strand_id
1 'polypeptide(L)'
;MENIMYGREQAKTQGKPDWENWDLKPTSYFYPERDIAEGRLTSEATKDQLADEFHDKIILSKEQADEFFAALEEDTRMLSHYNAVDYSLFLVRIKTDDSAQEVTDPQTSASREADVVPRAPPSVPPGPPSWRTGIPSPDGKHVYRAAILDFFWAKHKVQPRLMTFLISAWNLLISRHGHMSITTTPDEYRERFLNMCREYVEVRE
;
A
#
# COMPACT_ATOMS: atom_id res chain seq x y z
N MET A 1 0.53 7.99 12.69
CA MET A 1 0.89 7.49 11.35
C MET A 1 1.63 8.61 10.65
N GLU A 2 2.82 8.35 10.12
CA GLU A 2 3.62 9.35 9.40
C GLU A 2 3.10 9.47 7.95
N ASN A 3 3.14 10.69 7.39
CA ASN A 3 2.65 10.94 6.03
C ASN A 3 3.77 10.68 5.01
N ILE A 4 3.70 9.57 4.25
CA ILE A 4 4.72 9.24 3.23
C ILE A 4 4.63 10.10 1.95
N MET A 5 3.64 10.98 1.82
CA MET A 5 3.54 11.96 0.73
C MET A 5 4.19 13.31 1.08
N TYR A 6 4.98 13.38 2.16
CA TYR A 6 5.71 14.60 2.51
C TYR A 6 6.61 15.06 1.33
N GLY A 7 6.59 16.37 1.04
CA GLY A 7 7.32 16.97 -0.09
C GLY A 7 6.48 17.25 -1.34
N ARG A 8 5.30 16.61 -1.49
CA ARG A 8 4.42 16.77 -2.66
C ARG A 8 4.00 18.22 -2.91
N GLU A 9 3.50 18.92 -1.88
CA GLU A 9 3.04 20.31 -2.01
C GLU A 9 4.17 21.26 -2.41
N GLN A 10 5.36 21.08 -1.83
CA GLN A 10 6.55 21.87 -2.17
C GLN A 10 7.00 21.61 -3.61
N ALA A 11 6.99 20.35 -4.05
CA ALA A 11 7.29 20.00 -5.44
C ALA A 11 6.29 20.65 -6.41
N LYS A 12 4.99 20.63 -6.08
CA LYS A 12 3.93 21.27 -6.87
C LYS A 12 4.14 22.78 -7.00
N THR A 13 4.51 23.47 -5.93
CA THR A 13 4.83 24.91 -5.97
C THR A 13 6.09 25.21 -6.81
N GLN A 14 7.04 24.28 -6.87
CA GLN A 14 8.30 24.42 -7.61
C GLN A 14 8.23 23.95 -9.07
N GLY A 15 7.07 23.48 -9.54
CA GLY A 15 6.93 22.91 -10.89
C GLY A 15 7.74 21.61 -11.09
N LYS A 16 8.03 20.90 -9.99
CA LYS A 16 8.81 19.66 -9.91
C LYS A 16 7.90 18.42 -10.11
N PRO A 17 8.46 17.19 -10.26
CA PRO A 17 7.90 16.14 -11.14
C PRO A 17 6.55 15.58 -10.68
N ASP A 18 5.92 14.76 -11.53
CA ASP A 18 4.63 14.11 -11.23
C ASP A 18 4.73 13.17 -10.03
N TRP A 19 3.85 13.39 -9.05
CA TRP A 19 3.62 12.47 -7.92
C TRP A 19 2.30 11.75 -8.14
N GLU A 20 2.38 10.43 -8.20
CA GLU A 20 1.24 9.54 -8.33
C GLU A 20 1.13 8.65 -7.09
N ASN A 21 -0.08 8.27 -6.71
CA ASN A 21 -0.32 7.44 -5.54
C ASN A 21 -1.50 6.50 -5.76
N TRP A 22 -1.42 5.29 -5.21
CA TRP A 22 -2.42 4.23 -5.33
C TRP A 22 -2.65 3.53 -4.00
N ASP A 23 -3.90 3.17 -3.71
CA ASP A 23 -4.29 2.24 -2.66
C ASP A 23 -4.63 0.87 -3.27
N LEU A 24 -3.70 -0.08 -3.14
CA LEU A 24 -3.76 -1.37 -3.82
C LEU A 24 -4.28 -2.46 -2.87
N LYS A 25 -5.36 -3.12 -3.27
CA LYS A 25 -5.97 -4.26 -2.57
C LYS A 25 -6.16 -5.45 -3.50
N PRO A 26 -6.15 -6.69 -2.98
CA PRO A 26 -6.37 -7.88 -3.81
C PRO A 26 -7.74 -7.83 -4.48
N THR A 27 -7.75 -7.83 -5.82
CA THR A 27 -8.96 -7.73 -6.65
C THR A 27 -9.94 -8.88 -6.48
N SER A 28 -9.48 -10.01 -5.92
CA SER A 28 -10.28 -11.21 -5.67
C SER A 28 -10.97 -11.26 -4.30
N TYR A 29 -10.97 -10.15 -3.54
CA TYR A 29 -11.58 -10.09 -2.21
C TYR A 29 -13.09 -9.79 -2.27
N PHE A 30 -13.87 -10.57 -1.52
CA PHE A 30 -15.32 -10.42 -1.33
C PHE A 30 -15.59 -9.37 -0.26
N TYR A 31 -16.42 -8.38 -0.57
CA TYR A 31 -16.83 -7.31 0.35
C TYR A 31 -18.29 -7.57 0.73
N PRO A 32 -18.60 -7.99 1.98
CA PRO A 32 -19.96 -8.37 2.39
C PRO A 32 -21.01 -7.27 2.19
N GLU A 33 -20.62 -6.00 2.33
CA GLU A 33 -21.48 -4.82 2.08
C GLU A 33 -21.87 -4.68 0.58
N ARG A 34 -21.01 -5.20 -0.33
CA ARG A 34 -21.09 -5.08 -1.80
C ARG A 34 -21.75 -6.30 -2.44
N ASP A 35 -21.40 -7.48 -1.95
CA ASP A 35 -21.65 -8.74 -2.65
C ASP A 35 -22.92 -9.46 -2.15
N ILE A 36 -23.58 -8.92 -1.12
CA ILE A 36 -24.92 -9.35 -0.69
C ILE A 36 -25.97 -8.63 -1.55
N ALA A 37 -26.91 -9.41 -2.12
CA ALA A 37 -28.05 -8.94 -2.92
C ALA A 37 -27.72 -8.38 -4.32
N GLU A 38 -26.81 -9.01 -5.08
CA GLU A 38 -26.51 -8.65 -6.50
C GLU A 38 -26.12 -7.17 -6.69
N GLY A 39 -25.56 -6.52 -5.66
CA GLY A 39 -25.27 -5.09 -5.69
C GLY A 39 -26.51 -4.19 -5.65
N ARG A 40 -27.69 -4.69 -5.26
CA ARG A 40 -28.94 -3.89 -5.12
C ARG A 40 -28.96 -2.97 -3.90
N LEU A 41 -27.96 -3.10 -3.01
CA LEU A 41 -27.81 -2.24 -1.83
C LEU A 41 -26.67 -1.23 -1.96
N THR A 42 -25.93 -1.24 -3.07
CA THR A 42 -24.78 -0.36 -3.30
C THR A 42 -24.97 0.44 -4.58
N SER A 43 -24.80 1.76 -4.53
CA SER A 43 -24.94 2.62 -5.71
C SER A 43 -23.83 2.32 -6.72
N GLU A 44 -24.09 2.54 -8.02
CA GLU A 44 -23.05 2.47 -9.08
C GLU A 44 -21.82 3.33 -8.73
N ALA A 45 -22.02 4.46 -8.06
CA ALA A 45 -20.94 5.33 -7.55
C ALA A 45 -20.04 4.68 -6.47
N THR A 46 -20.53 3.66 -5.75
CA THR A 46 -19.72 2.88 -4.78
C THR A 46 -18.98 1.74 -5.48
N LYS A 47 -19.47 1.29 -6.64
CA LYS A 47 -18.76 0.31 -7.49
C LYS A 47 -17.58 0.96 -8.20
N ASP A 48 -17.68 2.23 -8.58
CA ASP A 48 -16.58 3.01 -9.18
C ASP A 48 -15.50 3.42 -8.15
N GLN A 49 -15.78 3.27 -6.85
CA GLN A 49 -14.84 3.48 -5.75
C GLN A 49 -14.00 2.20 -5.50
N LEU A 50 -13.51 1.61 -6.60
CA LEU A 50 -12.65 0.43 -6.60
C LEU A 50 -11.29 0.75 -5.98
N ALA A 51 -10.62 -0.29 -5.45
CA ALA A 51 -9.18 -0.21 -5.21
C ALA A 51 -8.49 0.24 -6.50
N ASP A 52 -7.48 1.10 -6.37
CA ASP A 52 -6.90 1.72 -7.56
C ASP A 52 -6.28 0.64 -8.47
N GLU A 53 -6.50 0.74 -9.78
CA GLU A 53 -5.87 -0.16 -10.73
C GLU A 53 -4.49 0.38 -11.14
N PHE A 54 -3.43 -0.30 -10.68
CA PHE A 54 -2.07 -0.02 -11.12
C PHE A 54 -1.68 -0.98 -12.25
N HIS A 55 -1.60 -0.49 -13.49
CA HIS A 55 -1.30 -1.32 -14.66
C HIS A 55 0.19 -1.40 -15.02
N ASP A 56 1.05 -0.77 -14.23
CA ASP A 56 2.49 -0.68 -14.47
C ASP A 56 3.27 -1.59 -13.51
N LYS A 57 4.60 -1.49 -13.48
CA LYS A 57 5.48 -2.22 -12.58
C LYS A 57 6.27 -1.30 -11.65
N ILE A 58 6.52 -1.79 -10.44
CA ILE A 58 7.51 -1.25 -9.51
C ILE A 58 8.85 -1.88 -9.90
N ILE A 59 9.72 -1.09 -10.50
CA ILE A 59 11.03 -1.57 -10.95
C ILE A 59 12.00 -1.52 -9.77
N LEU A 60 12.48 -2.67 -9.31
CA LEU A 60 13.38 -2.81 -8.16
C LEU A 60 14.62 -3.63 -8.53
N SER A 61 15.74 -3.37 -7.85
CA SER A 61 16.88 -4.30 -7.86
C SER A 61 16.49 -5.60 -7.15
N LYS A 62 17.27 -6.65 -7.34
CA LYS A 62 17.05 -7.91 -6.63
C LYS A 62 17.08 -7.73 -5.11
N GLU A 63 18.07 -7.00 -4.61
CA GLU A 63 18.23 -6.73 -3.17
C GLU A 63 17.04 -5.93 -2.63
N GLN A 64 16.61 -4.89 -3.37
CA GLN A 64 15.45 -4.07 -3.00
C GLN A 64 14.15 -4.89 -2.97
N ALA A 65 13.96 -5.79 -3.93
CA ALA A 65 12.79 -6.65 -4.00
C ALA A 65 12.79 -7.70 -2.87
N ASP A 66 13.94 -8.32 -2.58
CA ASP A 66 14.09 -9.28 -1.50
C ASP A 66 13.80 -8.63 -0.13
N GLU A 67 14.34 -7.43 0.11
CA GLU A 67 14.06 -6.65 1.32
C GLU A 67 12.58 -6.25 1.41
N PHE A 68 11.97 -5.83 0.31
CA PHE A 68 10.55 -5.46 0.26
C PHE A 68 9.64 -6.63 0.62
N PHE A 69 9.85 -7.79 0.01
CA PHE A 69 9.03 -8.97 0.29
C PHE A 69 9.26 -9.50 1.69
N ALA A 70 10.50 -9.47 2.21
CA ALA A 70 10.77 -9.85 3.59
C ALA A 70 10.00 -8.97 4.59
N ALA A 71 10.01 -7.64 4.39
CA ALA A 71 9.26 -6.70 5.23
C ALA A 71 7.74 -6.94 5.15
N LEU A 72 7.18 -7.06 3.95
CA LEU A 72 5.75 -7.36 3.77
C LEU A 72 5.37 -8.69 4.41
N GLU A 73 6.19 -9.73 4.27
CA GLU A 73 5.92 -11.04 4.86
C GLU A 73 5.88 -10.99 6.39
N GLU A 74 6.79 -10.24 7.02
CA GLU A 74 6.85 -10.05 8.46
C GLU A 74 5.67 -9.22 8.98
N ASP A 75 5.42 -8.07 8.37
CA ASP A 75 4.33 -7.17 8.76
C ASP A 75 2.97 -7.87 8.61
N THR A 76 2.72 -8.50 7.46
CA THR A 76 1.45 -9.19 7.21
C THR A 76 1.29 -10.45 8.06
N ARG A 77 2.38 -11.09 8.50
CA ARG A 77 2.32 -12.19 9.47
C ARG A 77 1.78 -11.70 10.81
N MET A 78 2.21 -10.52 11.27
CA MET A 78 1.65 -9.88 12.46
C MET A 78 0.17 -9.53 12.27
N LEU A 79 -0.20 -8.96 11.12
CA LEU A 79 -1.58 -8.62 10.81
C LEU A 79 -2.49 -9.86 10.80
N SER A 80 -2.06 -10.95 10.14
CA SER A 80 -2.82 -12.21 10.15
C SER A 80 -2.98 -12.77 11.56
N HIS A 81 -1.91 -12.73 12.38
CA HIS A 81 -1.96 -13.19 13.78
C HIS A 81 -3.05 -12.47 14.59
N TYR A 82 -3.24 -11.17 14.35
CA TYR A 82 -4.29 -10.37 15.00
C TYR A 82 -5.63 -10.38 14.25
N ASN A 83 -5.79 -11.25 13.25
CA ASN A 83 -6.97 -11.40 12.42
C ASN A 83 -7.36 -10.12 11.66
N ALA A 84 -6.35 -9.30 11.33
CA ALA A 84 -6.53 -8.15 10.48
C ALA A 84 -6.64 -8.59 9.02
N VAL A 85 -7.60 -8.00 8.33
CA VAL A 85 -7.87 -8.18 6.90
C VAL A 85 -8.16 -6.81 6.29
N ASP A 86 -8.31 -6.75 4.97
CA ASP A 86 -8.70 -5.53 4.25
C ASP A 86 -7.69 -4.36 4.34
N TYR A 87 -6.43 -4.67 4.65
CA TYR A 87 -5.33 -3.72 4.58
C TYR A 87 -4.81 -3.58 3.15
N SER A 88 -4.39 -2.36 2.78
CA SER A 88 -3.91 -2.04 1.45
C SER A 88 -2.41 -1.77 1.42
N LEU A 89 -1.81 -1.91 0.22
CA LEU A 89 -0.50 -1.36 -0.06
C LEU A 89 -0.69 0.05 -0.63
N PHE A 90 -0.37 1.05 0.16
CA PHE A 90 -0.33 2.43 -0.31
C PHE A 90 1.00 2.70 -1.00
N LEU A 91 0.97 2.85 -2.32
CA LEU A 91 2.13 3.07 -3.18
C LEU A 91 2.18 4.53 -3.61
N VAL A 92 3.38 5.13 -3.58
CA VAL A 92 3.66 6.43 -4.16
C VAL A 92 4.78 6.29 -5.19
N ARG A 93 4.58 6.86 -6.38
CA ARG A 93 5.60 6.95 -7.43
C ARG A 93 5.89 8.41 -7.73
N ILE A 94 7.16 8.75 -7.70
CA ILE A 94 7.66 10.09 -7.99
C ILE A 94 8.52 9.96 -9.24
N LYS A 95 8.15 10.63 -10.35
CA LYS A 95 9.03 10.67 -11.52
C LYS A 95 10.31 11.43 -11.17
N THR A 96 11.44 10.99 -11.69
CA THR A 96 12.69 11.75 -11.65
C THR A 96 12.88 12.37 -13.01
N ASP A 97 13.02 13.69 -13.06
CA ASP A 97 13.73 14.32 -14.18
C ASP A 97 15.20 13.90 -14.02
N ASP A 98 15.90 13.54 -15.10
CA ASP A 98 17.25 12.92 -15.17
C ASP A 98 18.36 13.47 -14.23
N SER A 99 18.11 14.55 -13.49
CA SER A 99 18.89 14.94 -12.32
C SER A 99 18.31 14.33 -11.04
N ALA A 100 18.90 13.22 -10.58
CA ALA A 100 18.74 12.71 -9.22
C ALA A 100 18.87 13.85 -8.20
N GLN A 101 17.75 14.32 -7.66
CA GLN A 101 17.75 15.22 -6.52
C GLN A 101 17.35 14.43 -5.29
N GLU A 102 18.29 14.41 -4.33
CA GLU A 102 18.11 13.91 -2.98
C GLU A 102 16.75 14.35 -2.42
N VAL A 103 15.90 13.36 -2.14
CA VAL A 103 14.63 13.59 -1.49
C VAL A 103 14.93 13.86 -0.01
N THR A 104 14.98 15.12 0.37
CA THR A 104 15.42 15.58 1.69
C THR A 104 14.49 15.06 2.80
N ASP A 105 15.06 14.43 3.82
CA ASP A 105 14.36 13.99 5.04
C ASP A 105 13.88 15.23 5.86
N PRO A 106 12.66 15.23 6.42
CA PRO A 106 12.13 16.32 7.25
C PRO A 106 12.97 16.68 8.48
N GLN A 107 13.93 15.86 8.92
CA GLN A 107 14.85 16.27 9.99
C GLN A 107 15.79 17.43 9.61
N THR A 108 15.92 17.74 8.31
CA THR A 108 16.87 18.76 7.80
C THR A 108 16.23 20.13 7.50
N SER A 109 14.90 20.24 7.54
CA SER A 109 14.18 21.43 7.06
C SER A 109 13.80 22.44 8.15
N ALA A 110 14.12 22.17 9.42
CA ALA A 110 13.73 23.02 10.55
C ALA A 110 14.68 24.18 10.88
N SER A 111 15.75 24.41 10.10
CA SER A 111 16.75 25.44 10.43
C SER A 111 17.22 26.21 9.20
N ARG A 112 16.36 27.08 8.65
CA ARG A 112 16.78 28.14 7.72
C ARG A 112 16.06 29.45 7.97
N GLU A 113 16.10 29.97 9.19
CA GLU A 113 16.02 31.42 9.44
C GLU A 113 16.97 31.80 10.59
N ALA A 114 17.70 32.89 10.36
CA ALA A 114 18.58 33.65 11.25
C ALA A 114 19.99 33.11 11.61
N ASP A 115 20.95 33.88 11.13
CA ASP A 115 22.40 33.94 11.35
C ASP A 115 22.76 34.25 12.83
N VAL A 116 23.36 33.30 13.57
CA VAL A 116 24.43 33.43 14.61
C VAL A 116 25.03 32.02 14.89
N VAL A 117 26.36 31.88 14.79
CA VAL A 117 27.19 30.64 14.82
C VAL A 117 27.59 30.23 16.27
N PRO A 118 28.08 29.00 16.64
CA PRO A 118 27.81 27.60 16.22
C PRO A 118 27.68 26.56 17.39
N ARG A 119 27.03 25.39 17.14
CA ARG A 119 27.50 24.01 17.46
C ARG A 119 26.33 23.02 17.37
N ALA A 120 26.13 22.46 16.18
CA ALA A 120 25.59 21.11 16.05
C ALA A 120 26.62 20.30 15.23
N PRO A 121 26.87 19.02 15.55
CA PRO A 121 27.86 18.22 14.84
C PRO A 121 27.53 18.15 13.33
N PRO A 122 28.53 17.88 12.47
CA PRO A 122 28.33 17.92 11.03
C PRO A 122 27.17 17.02 10.65
N SER A 123 26.29 17.58 9.82
CA SER A 123 25.17 16.97 9.13
C SER A 123 25.35 15.46 9.02
N VAL A 124 24.58 14.71 9.82
CA VAL A 124 24.47 13.26 9.63
C VAL A 124 24.08 13.09 8.16
N PRO A 125 24.87 12.37 7.34
CA PRO A 125 24.50 12.10 5.96
C PRO A 125 23.09 11.50 5.97
N PRO A 126 22.22 11.87 5.01
CA PRO A 126 20.91 11.25 4.94
C PRO A 126 21.10 9.73 4.98
N GLY A 127 20.35 9.07 5.86
CA GLY A 127 20.41 7.62 6.02
C GLY A 127 20.13 6.92 4.67
N PRO A 128 20.43 5.61 4.57
CA PRO A 128 20.17 4.87 3.34
C PRO A 128 18.70 5.02 2.92
N PRO A 129 18.42 4.99 1.60
CA PRO A 129 17.06 4.95 1.07
C PRO A 129 16.20 3.92 1.78
N SER A 130 14.96 4.28 2.06
CA SER A 130 13.97 3.40 2.72
C SER A 130 12.61 3.60 2.07
N TRP A 131 11.66 2.70 2.28
CA TRP A 131 10.28 2.86 1.81
C TRP A 131 9.59 4.13 2.34
N ARG A 132 10.11 4.70 3.44
CA ARG A 132 9.68 6.00 3.99
C ARG A 132 10.27 7.18 3.21
N THR A 133 11.58 7.15 2.95
CA THR A 133 12.30 8.28 2.34
C THR A 133 12.22 8.28 0.81
N GLY A 134 12.14 7.09 0.21
CA GLY A 134 12.09 6.83 -1.22
C GLY A 134 13.13 5.81 -1.63
N ILE A 135 12.72 4.75 -2.33
CA ILE A 135 13.59 3.77 -2.99
C ILE A 135 13.74 4.16 -4.46
N PRO A 136 14.94 4.51 -4.93
CA PRO A 136 15.16 4.81 -6.35
C PRO A 136 15.08 3.53 -7.20
N SER A 137 14.39 3.62 -8.34
CA SER A 137 14.35 2.55 -9.32
C SER A 137 15.72 2.35 -9.97
N PRO A 138 16.13 1.12 -10.32
CA PRO A 138 17.38 0.85 -11.03
C PRO A 138 17.51 1.58 -12.37
N ASP A 139 16.40 1.87 -13.04
CA ASP A 139 16.39 2.61 -14.30
C ASP A 139 16.46 4.14 -14.13
N GLY A 140 16.50 4.63 -12.89
CA GLY A 140 16.66 6.04 -12.57
C GLY A 140 15.47 6.92 -12.94
N LYS A 141 14.31 6.33 -13.31
CA LYS A 141 13.10 7.05 -13.75
C LYS A 141 12.12 7.37 -12.63
N HIS A 142 12.18 6.62 -11.54
CA HIS A 142 11.21 6.72 -10.45
C HIS A 142 11.87 6.62 -9.08
N VAL A 143 11.23 7.26 -8.11
CA VAL A 143 11.43 6.99 -6.69
C VAL A 143 10.11 6.49 -6.12
N TYR A 144 10.15 5.34 -5.44
CA TYR A 144 8.98 4.70 -4.85
C TYR A 144 8.94 4.86 -3.35
N ARG A 145 7.76 5.10 -2.79
CA ARG A 145 7.49 4.96 -1.36
C ARG A 145 6.31 4.03 -1.16
N ALA A 146 6.28 3.31 -0.05
CA ALA A 146 5.19 2.39 0.23
C ALA A 146 4.92 2.25 1.73
N ALA A 147 3.67 2.00 2.08
CA ALA A 147 3.25 1.65 3.44
C ALA A 147 2.01 0.75 3.41
N ILE A 148 1.80 -0.06 4.46
CA ILE A 148 0.54 -0.78 4.66
C ILE A 148 -0.45 0.13 5.39
N LEU A 149 -1.66 0.30 4.84
CA LEU A 149 -2.75 1.10 5.43
C LEU A 149 -3.97 0.23 5.78
N ASP A 150 -4.98 0.84 6.41
CA ASP A 150 -6.30 0.24 6.71
C ASP A 150 -6.31 -1.06 7.54
N PHE A 151 -5.22 -1.34 8.26
CA PHE A 151 -5.04 -2.55 9.07
C PHE A 151 -5.87 -2.64 10.37
N PHE A 152 -6.81 -1.72 10.62
CA PHE A 152 -7.63 -1.69 11.84
C PHE A 152 -8.84 -2.64 11.79
N TRP A 153 -9.13 -3.26 10.65
CA TRP A 153 -10.25 -4.19 10.48
C TRP A 153 -9.92 -5.61 10.96
N ALA A 154 -10.22 -5.89 12.24
CA ALA A 154 -10.08 -7.22 12.82
C ALA A 154 -11.41 -7.99 12.82
N LYS A 155 -11.43 -9.21 12.25
CA LYS A 155 -12.63 -10.06 12.11
C LYS A 155 -13.36 -10.36 13.43
N HIS A 156 -12.66 -10.30 14.57
CA HIS A 156 -13.21 -10.64 15.89
C HIS A 156 -14.29 -9.67 16.42
N LYS A 157 -14.49 -8.50 15.82
CA LYS A 157 -15.54 -7.56 16.26
C LYS A 157 -16.89 -7.74 15.56
N VAL A 158 -17.01 -8.60 14.55
CA VAL A 158 -18.28 -8.90 13.86
C VAL A 158 -18.66 -10.35 14.14
N GLN A 159 -19.79 -10.55 14.84
CA GLN A 159 -20.25 -11.85 15.37
C GLN A 159 -20.11 -13.02 14.35
N PRO A 160 -19.33 -14.08 14.67
CA PRO A 160 -19.15 -15.24 13.78
C PRO A 160 -20.47 -15.91 13.35
N ARG A 161 -21.49 -15.85 14.21
CA ARG A 161 -22.82 -16.42 13.94
C ARG A 161 -23.59 -15.67 12.85
N LEU A 162 -23.40 -14.35 12.74
CA LEU A 162 -24.05 -13.53 11.71
C LEU A 162 -23.46 -13.85 10.33
N MET A 163 -22.13 -13.92 10.26
CA MET A 163 -21.41 -14.34 9.05
C MET A 163 -21.77 -15.78 8.67
N THR A 164 -21.82 -16.71 9.62
CA THR A 164 -22.20 -18.11 9.37
C THR A 164 -23.63 -18.22 8.84
N PHE A 165 -24.57 -17.43 9.39
CA PHE A 165 -25.95 -17.40 8.93
C PHE A 165 -26.07 -16.87 7.49
N LEU A 166 -25.40 -15.76 7.17
CA LEU A 166 -25.38 -15.19 5.82
C LEU A 166 -24.75 -16.15 4.80
N ILE A 167 -23.65 -16.82 5.18
CA ILE A 167 -23.01 -17.87 4.36
C ILE A 167 -23.97 -19.04 4.11
N SER A 168 -24.68 -19.49 5.14
CA SER A 168 -25.63 -20.60 5.01
C SER A 168 -26.84 -20.24 4.12
N ALA A 169 -27.34 -19.01 4.23
CA ALA A 169 -28.44 -18.51 3.39
C ALA A 169 -28.01 -18.34 1.93
N TRP A 170 -26.77 -17.91 1.68
CA TRP A 170 -26.22 -17.72 0.34
C TRP A 170 -25.90 -19.04 -0.38
N ASN A 171 -25.29 -20.00 0.32
CA ASN A 171 -25.00 -21.34 -0.22
C ASN A 171 -26.28 -22.11 -0.58
N LEU A 172 -27.39 -21.83 0.11
CA LEU A 172 -28.70 -22.41 -0.20
C LEU A 172 -29.33 -21.81 -1.46
N LEU A 173 -28.99 -20.56 -1.81
CA LEU A 173 -29.60 -19.80 -2.90
C LEU A 173 -28.86 -19.93 -4.25
N ILE A 174 -27.54 -20.16 -4.26
CA ILE A 174 -26.69 -20.05 -5.47
C ILE A 174 -25.93 -21.34 -5.78
N SER A 175 -26.63 -22.48 -5.81
CA SER A 175 -26.05 -23.79 -6.14
C SER A 175 -25.64 -23.98 -7.62
N ARG A 176 -25.40 -22.91 -8.40
CA ARG A 176 -25.20 -23.00 -9.87
C ARG A 176 -24.02 -22.23 -10.46
N HIS A 177 -23.34 -21.36 -9.73
CA HIS A 177 -22.10 -20.74 -10.20
C HIS A 177 -20.98 -21.07 -9.22
N GLY A 178 -19.85 -21.57 -9.75
CA GLY A 178 -18.80 -22.25 -9.00
C GLY A 178 -18.26 -21.49 -7.79
N HIS A 179 -17.61 -22.25 -6.88
CA HIS A 179 -17.02 -21.79 -5.62
C HIS A 179 -16.18 -20.50 -5.79
N MET A 180 -16.80 -19.33 -5.71
CA MET A 180 -16.10 -18.10 -5.33
C MET A 180 -15.80 -18.20 -3.84
N SER A 181 -14.54 -18.05 -3.45
CA SER A 181 -14.07 -18.24 -2.07
C SER A 181 -14.58 -17.10 -1.17
N ILE A 182 -15.83 -17.22 -0.72
CA ILE A 182 -16.54 -16.31 0.18
C ILE A 182 -16.04 -16.41 1.64
N THR A 183 -14.83 -16.95 1.87
CA THR A 183 -14.32 -17.18 3.23
C THR A 183 -12.85 -16.85 3.35
N THR A 184 -12.46 -15.61 3.05
CA THR A 184 -11.07 -15.21 3.26
C THR A 184 -10.74 -15.18 4.74
N THR A 185 -10.00 -16.17 5.20
CA THR A 185 -9.33 -16.15 6.51
C THR A 185 -8.23 -15.08 6.48
N PRO A 186 -7.76 -14.57 7.64
CA PRO A 186 -6.62 -13.65 7.66
C PRO A 186 -5.40 -14.19 6.91
N ASP A 187 -5.15 -15.50 6.98
CA ASP A 187 -4.06 -16.16 6.24
C ASP A 187 -4.30 -16.18 4.73
N GLU A 188 -5.53 -16.46 4.28
CA GLU A 188 -5.88 -16.40 2.85
C GLU A 188 -5.79 -14.97 2.31
N TYR A 189 -6.19 -13.97 3.10
CA TYR A 189 -6.08 -12.56 2.72
C TYR A 189 -4.60 -12.18 2.53
N ARG A 190 -3.77 -12.58 3.50
CA ARG A 190 -2.34 -12.38 3.47
C ARG A 190 -1.70 -12.99 2.22
N GLU A 191 -2.05 -14.23 1.88
CA GLU A 191 -1.52 -14.89 0.68
C GLU A 191 -1.89 -14.12 -0.60
N ARG A 192 -3.17 -13.72 -0.74
CA ARG A 192 -3.64 -12.93 -1.88
C ARG A 192 -2.94 -11.57 -1.97
N PHE A 193 -2.75 -10.91 -0.84
CA PHE A 193 -2.04 -9.63 -0.74
C PHE A 193 -0.58 -9.75 -1.18
N LEU A 194 0.14 -10.75 -0.68
CA LEU A 194 1.53 -10.97 -1.04
C LEU A 194 1.66 -11.34 -2.53
N ASN A 195 0.76 -12.16 -3.07
CA ASN A 195 0.74 -12.50 -4.48
C ASN A 195 0.50 -11.27 -5.37
N MET A 196 -0.47 -10.43 -5.02
CA MET A 196 -0.71 -9.15 -5.70
C MET A 196 0.54 -8.26 -5.68
N CYS A 197 1.20 -8.11 -4.53
CA CYS A 197 2.43 -7.31 -4.43
C CYS A 197 3.55 -7.86 -5.33
N ARG A 198 3.69 -9.19 -5.41
CA ARG A 198 4.65 -9.83 -6.32
C ARG A 198 4.33 -9.58 -7.79
N GLU A 199 3.05 -9.58 -8.15
CA GLU A 199 2.63 -9.27 -9.51
C GLU A 199 2.99 -7.85 -9.93
N TYR A 200 3.01 -6.88 -9.00
CA TYR A 200 3.37 -5.49 -9.32
C TYR A 200 4.88 -5.22 -9.38
N VAL A 201 5.73 -6.11 -8.89
CA VAL A 201 7.19 -5.89 -8.89
C VAL A 201 7.83 -6.53 -10.12
N GLU A 202 8.66 -5.75 -10.82
CA GLU A 202 9.58 -6.26 -11.83
C GLU A 202 11.00 -6.10 -11.31
N VAL A 203 11.73 -7.21 -11.23
CA VAL A 203 13.13 -7.22 -10.78
C VAL A 203 14.05 -6.98 -11.96
N ARG A 204 14.99 -6.04 -11.81
CA ARG A 204 16.09 -5.79 -12.75
C ARG A 204 17.44 -5.94 -12.07
N GLU A 205 18.43 -6.37 -12.85
CA GLU A 205 19.84 -6.48 -12.42
C GLU A 205 20.56 -5.12 -12.48
#